data_AF-A0A482WZR4-F1
#
_entry.id   AF-A0A482WZR4-F1
#
_cell.length_a   1.000
_cell.length_b   1.000
_cell.length_c   1.000
_cell.angle_alpha   90.00
_cell.angle_beta   90.00
_cell.angle_gamma   90.00
#
_symmetry.space_group_name_H-M   'P 1'
#
loop_
_entity.id
_entity.type
_entity.pdbx_description
1 polymer ?
#
loop_
_entity_poly.entity_id
_entity_poly.type
_entity_poly.pdbx_seq_one_letter_code
_entity_poly.pdbx_strand_id
1 'polypeptide(L)' 'MGCAAIGSSFIGTGRDHWLEMLDNPRKPVTQWYHLLECVPGPLAAVTSYKPAALSCLNSRVDCKFDG' A
#
# COMPACT_ATOMS: atom_id res chain seq x y z
N MET A 1 12.62 -6.40 -2.78
CA MET A 1 11.80 -5.68 -1.77
C MET A 1 10.46 -5.39 -2.42
N GLY A 2 9.34 -5.74 -1.78
CA GLY A 2 7.99 -5.54 -2.30
C GLY A 2 7.16 -4.60 -1.43
N CYS A 3 5.87 -4.47 -1.71
CA CYS A 3 4.94 -3.55 -1.04
C CYS A 3 3.62 -4.23 -0.67
N ALA A 4 2.92 -3.68 0.32
CA ALA A 4 1.53 -4.01 0.63
C ALA A 4 0.79 -2.70 0.85
N ALA A 5 -0.49 -2.66 0.52
CA ALA A 5 -1.30 -1.45 0.63
C ALA A 5 -2.70 -1.77 1.15
N ILE A 6 -3.20 -0.88 2.00
CA ILE A 6 -4.49 -0.96 2.67
C ILE A 6 -5.24 0.35 2.48
N GLY A 7 -6.57 0.30 2.46
CA GLY A 7 -7.40 1.49 2.23
C GLY A 7 -8.72 1.19 1.53
N SER A 8 -9.59 2.19 1.47
CA SER A 8 -10.93 2.07 0.89
C SER A 8 -10.96 1.70 -0.59
N SER A 9 -9.91 2.07 -1.35
CA SER A 9 -9.80 1.82 -2.78
C SER A 9 -9.29 0.43 -3.15
N PHE A 10 -8.91 -0.39 -2.17
CA PHE A 10 -8.46 -1.77 -2.39
C PHE A 10 -9.63 -2.76 -2.30
N ILE A 11 -9.40 -4.00 -2.73
CA ILE A 11 -10.38 -5.10 -2.68
C ILE A 11 -9.75 -6.27 -1.90
N GLY A 12 -10.57 -7.03 -1.19
CA GLY A 12 -10.13 -8.16 -0.37
C GLY A 12 -9.36 -7.69 0.87
N THR A 13 -8.30 -8.43 1.22
CA THR A 13 -7.59 -8.31 2.50
C THR A 13 -7.17 -6.88 2.87
N GLY A 14 -6.73 -6.08 1.89
CA GLY A 14 -6.30 -4.69 2.15
C GLY A 14 -7.45 -3.74 2.50
N ARG A 15 -8.66 -4.02 2.01
CA ARG A 15 -9.88 -3.28 2.38
C ARG A 15 -10.46 -3.82 3.69
N ASP A 16 -10.47 -5.14 3.86
CA ASP A 16 -11.05 -5.77 5.04
C ASP A 16 -10.31 -5.33 6.31
N HIS A 17 -8.97 -5.30 6.27
CA HIS A 17 -8.17 -4.78 7.37
C HIS A 17 -8.40 -3.29 7.63
N TRP A 18 -8.54 -2.51 6.56
CA TRP A 18 -8.84 -1.07 6.68
C TRP A 18 -10.18 -0.85 7.40
N LEU A 19 -11.20 -1.64 7.06
CA LEU A 19 -12.50 -1.58 7.74
C LEU A 19 -12.39 -2.03 9.21
N GLU A 20 -11.66 -3.11 9.50
CA GLU A 20 -11.46 -3.59 10.86
C GLU A 20 -10.77 -2.54 11.75
N MET A 21 -9.80 -1.81 11.21
CA MET A 21 -9.14 -0.69 11.89
C MET A 21 -10.13 0.44 12.21
N LEU A 22 -11.02 0.79 11.28
CA LEU A 22 -12.02 1.84 11.48
C LEU A 22 -13.11 1.42 12.48
N ASP A 23 -13.51 0.16 12.46
CA ASP A 23 -14.51 -0.40 13.38
C ASP A 23 -13.97 -0.55 14.82
N ASN A 24 -12.65 -0.61 14.98
CA ASN A 24 -11.98 -0.77 16.28
C ASN A 24 -11.10 0.43 16.64
N PRO A 25 -11.67 1.62 16.88
CA PRO A 25 -10.88 2.82 17.15
C PRO A 25 -10.02 2.64 18.41
N ARG A 26 -8.73 3.01 18.28
CA ARG A 26 -7.71 2.92 19.34
C ARG A 26 -7.39 1.50 19.81
N LYS A 27 -7.83 0.46 19.10
CA LYS A 27 -7.37 -0.92 19.33
C LYS A 27 -6.40 -1.31 18.21
N PRO A 28 -5.25 -1.92 18.54
CA PRO A 28 -4.34 -2.41 17.52
C PRO A 28 -4.98 -3.56 16.74
N VAL A 29 -4.84 -3.52 15.42
CA VAL A 29 -5.24 -4.60 14.50
C VAL A 29 -3.97 -5.12 13.83
N THR A 30 -3.71 -6.43 13.91
CA THR A 30 -2.46 -7.04 13.43
C THR A 30 -2.77 -8.07 12.35
N GLN A 31 -2.10 -7.96 11.19
CA GLN A 31 -2.29 -8.89 10.08
C GLN A 31 -1.03 -9.03 9.23
N TRP A 32 -0.80 -10.25 8.72
CA TRP A 32 0.27 -10.56 7.78
C TRP A 32 -0.21 -10.44 6.34
N TYR A 33 0.67 -9.93 5.46
CA TYR A 33 0.40 -9.75 4.03
C TYR A 33 1.52 -10.34 3.19
N HIS A 34 1.15 -10.92 2.04
CA HIS A 34 2.10 -11.17 0.99
C HIS A 34 2.51 -9.84 0.35
N LEU A 35 3.82 -9.64 0.19
CA LEU A 35 4.34 -8.47 -0.49
C LEU A 35 4.14 -8.65 -2.00
N LEU A 36 3.61 -7.61 -2.63
CA LEU A 36 3.48 -7.49 -4.07
C LEU A 36 4.70 -6.80 -4.66
N GLU A 37 5.01 -7.09 -5.91
CA GLU A 37 6.09 -6.41 -6.63
C GLU A 37 5.77 -4.93 -6.90
N CYS A 38 4.49 -4.59 -7.06
CA CYS A 38 3.99 -3.23 -7.28
C CYS A 38 2.69 -2.95 -6.51
N VAL A 39 2.44 -1.67 -6.20
CA VAL A 39 1.18 -1.20 -5.62
C VAL A 39 0.07 -1.32 -6.69
N PRO A 40 -0.99 -2.12 -6.44
CA PRO A 40 -2.09 -2.23 -7.39
C PRO A 40 -2.94 -0.96 -7.41
N GLY A 41 -3.28 -0.46 -8.61
CA GLY A 41 -4.29 0.58 -8.82
C GLY A 41 -3.78 2.03 -8.87
N PRO A 42 -4.68 3.02 -8.90
CA PRO A 42 -4.38 4.43 -9.16
C PRO A 42 -3.45 5.11 -8.13
N LEU A 43 -3.18 4.45 -7.01
CA LEU A 43 -2.35 4.98 -5.93
C LEU A 43 -0.86 5.05 -6.28
N ALA A 44 -0.42 4.40 -7.37
CA ALA A 44 0.89 4.65 -7.96
C ALA A 44 1.11 6.14 -8.29
N ALA A 45 0.06 6.91 -8.59
CA ALA A 45 0.14 8.35 -8.81
C ALA A 45 0.15 9.17 -7.51
N VAL A 46 -0.47 8.66 -6.43
CA VAL A 46 -0.64 9.39 -5.16
C VAL A 46 0.62 9.33 -4.30
N THR A 47 1.48 8.30 -4.46
CA THR A 47 2.80 8.26 -3.79
C THR A 47 3.80 9.27 -4.35
N SER A 48 3.40 10.11 -5.31
CA SER A 48 4.15 11.28 -5.79
C SER A 48 4.12 12.47 -4.82
N TYR A 49 3.75 12.29 -3.54
CA TYR A 49 4.28 13.19 -2.51
C TYR A 49 5.72 12.77 -2.27
N LYS A 50 6.69 13.63 -2.59
CA LYS A 50 8.11 13.41 -2.26
C LYS A 50 8.18 12.91 -0.80
N PRO A 51 8.55 11.66 -0.52
CA PRO A 51 8.83 11.27 0.86
C PRO A 51 10.02 12.12 1.27
N ALA A 52 9.81 13.06 2.19
CA ALA A 52 10.88 13.83 2.77
C ALA A 52 11.90 12.82 3.35
N ALA A 53 13.04 12.71 2.67
CA ALA A 53 14.21 11.93 3.04
C ALA A 53 14.02 10.39 3.22
N LEU A 54 13.77 9.67 2.11
CA LEU A 54 14.22 8.28 1.97
C LEU A 54 15.28 8.21 0.87
N SER A 55 16.45 8.82 1.11
CA SER A 55 17.55 8.94 0.12
C SER A 55 18.17 7.60 -0.30
N CYS A 56 17.82 6.50 0.39
CA CYS A 56 18.28 5.14 0.11
C CYS A 56 17.30 4.31 -0.72
N LEU A 57 16.11 4.80 -1.06
CA LEU A 57 15.22 4.14 -2.03
C LEU A 57 15.69 4.42 -3.46
N ASN A 58 16.85 3.86 -3.81
CA ASN A 58 17.44 3.91 -5.14
C ASN A 58 16.82 2.84 -6.06
N SER A 59 15.50 2.87 -6.21
CA SER A 59 14.79 2.08 -7.23
C SER A 59 13.44 2.75 -7.47
N ARG A 60 13.35 3.60 -8.50
CA ARG A 60 12.03 3.95 -9.04
C ARG A 60 11.42 2.65 -9.55
N VAL A 61 10.40 2.14 -8.87
CA VAL A 61 9.62 1.01 -9.37
C VAL A 61 8.65 1.61 -10.40
N ASP A 62 9.10 1.71 -11.65
CA ASP A 62 8.26 2.07 -12.78
C ASP A 62 7.41 0.85 -13.14
N CYS A 63 6.21 0.78 -12.58
CA CYS A 63 5.29 -0.31 -12.88
C CYS A 63 4.63 -0.05 -14.22
N LYS A 64 5.24 -0.54 -15.31
CA LYS A 64 4.61 -0.57 -16.61
C LYS A 64 3.53 -1.66 -16.59
N PHE A 65 2.26 -1.26 -16.70
CA PHE A 65 1.14 -2.16 -16.85
C PHE A 65 1.10 -2.62 -18.32
N ASP A 66 1.74 -3.75 -18.64
CA ASP A 66 1.56 -4.38 -19.95
C ASP A 66 0.21 -5.11 -19.94
N GLY A 67 -0.65 -4.69 -20.87
CA GLY A 67 -2.06 -5.07 -20.97
C GLY A 67 -2.31 -6.49 -21.48
#